data_AF-A0A6A3EHQ4-F1
#
_entry.id   AF-A0A6A3EHQ4-F1
#
_cell.length_a   1.000
_cell.length_b   1.000
_cell.length_c   1.000
_cell.angle_alpha   90.00
_cell.angle_beta   90.00
_cell.angle_gamma   90.00
#
_symmetry.space_group_name_H-M   'P 1'
#
loop_
_entity.id
_entity.type
_entity.pdbx_description
1 polymer ?
#
loop_
_entity_poly.entity_id
_entity_poly.type
_entity_poly.pdbx_seq_one_letter_code
_entity_poly.pdbx_strand_id
1 'polypeptide(L)'
;FEVEKVYNDSYLGYAYSEKPELGMPRGQSNQTFRVIMSEDSSALEGVITGFFSGGVEVNVRGDNPYSTEYTQFKEAIGKVNMTVEYDDGLDKVSFNTSCVSSFLTVLGY
;
A
#
# COMPACT_ATOMS: atom_id res chain seq x y z
N PHE A 1 -0.61 2.97 12.28
CA PHE A 1 0.46 3.73 11.61
C PHE A 1 -0.01 3.99 10.19
N GLU A 2 -0.21 5.25 9.81
CA GLU A 2 -0.76 5.65 8.50
C GLU A 2 0.38 6.21 7.65
N VAL A 3 0.52 5.70 6.42
CA VAL A 3 1.51 6.20 5.47
C VAL A 3 0.85 6.40 4.13
N GLU A 4 1.06 7.58 3.54
CA GLU A 4 0.57 7.87 2.20
C GLU A 4 1.20 6.92 1.19
N LYS A 5 0.35 6.40 0.31
CA LYS A 5 0.70 5.45 -0.73
C LYS A 5 0.57 6.15 -2.07
N VAL A 6 1.59 6.01 -2.90
CA VAL A 6 1.71 6.64 -4.21
C VAL A 6 1.95 5.53 -5.24
N TYR A 7 1.11 5.47 -6.26
CA TYR A 7 1.28 4.56 -7.40
C TYR A 7 1.45 5.39 -8.65
N ASN A 8 2.58 5.21 -9.36
CA ASN A 8 2.89 5.92 -10.60
C ASN A 8 2.66 7.45 -10.50
N ASP A 9 3.25 8.08 -9.46
CA ASP A 9 3.11 9.51 -9.09
C ASP A 9 1.68 10.00 -8.77
N SER A 10 0.69 9.10 -8.71
CA SER A 10 -0.67 9.42 -8.28
C SER A 10 -0.91 9.02 -6.83
N TYR A 11 -1.55 9.89 -6.05
CA TYR A 11 -1.97 9.57 -4.68
C TYR A 11 -2.96 8.40 -4.71
N LEU A 12 -2.59 7.34 -4.01
CA LEU A 12 -3.33 6.09 -3.98
C LEU A 12 -4.25 5.99 -2.75
N GLY A 13 -3.90 6.71 -1.68
CA GLY A 13 -4.55 6.60 -0.39
C GLY A 13 -3.50 6.37 0.71
N TYR A 14 -3.87 5.61 1.73
CA TYR A 14 -2.97 5.27 2.83
C TYR A 14 -2.91 3.78 3.10
N ALA A 15 -1.76 3.33 3.58
CA ALA A 15 -1.58 1.99 4.09
C ALA A 15 -1.35 2.03 5.60
N TYR A 16 -1.82 1.00 6.30
CA TYR A 16 -1.48 0.80 7.70
C TYR A 16 -1.21 -0.66 8.00
N SER A 17 -0.23 -0.87 8.90
CA SER A 17 0.04 -2.19 9.47
C SER A 17 -1.09 -2.56 10.44
N GLU A 18 -1.59 -3.78 10.33
CA GLU A 18 -2.52 -4.35 11.33
C GLU A 18 -1.81 -4.68 12.65
N LYS A 19 -0.47 -4.66 12.66
CA LYS A 19 0.38 -4.77 13.84
C LYS A 19 1.21 -3.49 14.01
N PRO A 20 0.59 -2.39 14.49
CA PRO A 20 1.28 -1.09 14.59
C PRO A 20 2.56 -1.14 15.44
N GLU A 21 2.66 -2.08 16.38
CA GLU A 21 3.84 -2.32 17.21
C GLU A 21 5.06 -2.82 16.42
N LEU A 22 4.87 -3.39 15.22
CA LEU A 22 5.95 -3.83 14.34
C LEU A 22 6.36 -2.77 13.32
N GLY A 23 5.63 -1.64 13.27
CA GLY A 23 5.87 -0.56 12.31
C GLY A 23 5.72 -1.01 10.85
N MET A 24 6.45 -0.33 9.96
CA MET A 24 6.54 -0.71 8.55
C MET A 24 7.86 -1.47 8.32
N PRO A 25 7.82 -2.68 7.73
CA PRO A 25 9.02 -3.46 7.50
C PRO A 25 9.97 -2.74 6.53
N ARG A 26 11.27 -2.86 6.79
CA ARG A 26 12.36 -2.29 5.98
C ARG A 26 13.14 -3.39 5.27
N GLY A 27 12.42 -4.26 4.57
CA GLY A 27 12.94 -5.46 3.91
C GLY A 27 11.85 -6.50 3.69
N GLN A 28 12.25 -7.71 3.29
CA GLN A 28 11.31 -8.81 3.08
C GLN A 28 10.56 -9.13 4.37
N SER A 29 9.23 -9.19 4.29
CA SER A 29 8.35 -9.34 5.44
C SER A 29 7.08 -10.07 5.04
N ASN A 30 6.54 -10.88 5.95
CA ASN A 30 5.25 -11.56 5.80
C ASN A 30 4.13 -10.84 6.57
N GLN A 31 4.33 -9.58 6.91
CA GLN A 31 3.32 -8.77 7.60
C GLN A 31 2.17 -8.41 6.66
N THR A 32 0.96 -8.38 7.23
CA THR A 32 -0.25 -7.95 6.53
C THR A 32 -0.42 -6.43 6.64
N PHE A 33 -0.76 -5.79 5.53
CA PHE A 33 -1.08 -4.37 5.47
C PHE A 33 -2.49 -4.20 4.93
N ARG A 34 -3.25 -3.30 5.55
CA ARG A 34 -4.47 -2.82 4.94
C ARG A 34 -4.16 -1.57 4.14
N VAL A 35 -4.67 -1.54 2.91
CA VAL A 35 -4.58 -0.39 2.02
C VAL A 35 -5.99 0.16 1.85
N ILE A 36 -6.15 1.44 2.09
CA ILE A 36 -7.40 2.16 1.82
C ILE A 36 -7.15 3.06 0.62
N MET A 37 -7.97 2.87 -0.41
CA MET A 37 -7.90 3.58 -1.67
C MET A 37 -9.28 4.17 -1.96
N SER A 38 -9.30 5.33 -2.61
CA SER A 38 -10.55 5.91 -3.07
C SER A 38 -11.04 5.19 -4.34
N GLU A 39 -12.35 4.96 -4.44
CA GLU A 39 -12.96 4.29 -5.60
C GLU A 39 -12.84 5.10 -6.90
N ASP A 40 -12.66 6.42 -6.78
CA ASP A 40 -12.45 7.36 -7.89
C ASP A 40 -10.96 7.59 -8.25
N SER A 41 -10.04 6.91 -7.56
CA SER A 41 -8.61 7.03 -7.84
C SER A 41 -8.28 6.45 -9.24
N SER A 42 -7.67 7.28 -10.09
CA SER A 42 -7.18 6.85 -11.41
C SER A 42 -6.11 5.75 -11.34
N ALA A 43 -5.48 5.57 -10.18
CA ALA A 43 -4.47 4.56 -9.97
C ALA A 43 -5.04 3.21 -9.50
N LEU A 44 -6.32 3.15 -9.11
CA LEU A 44 -6.99 1.91 -8.69
C LEU A 44 -6.99 0.86 -9.80
N GLU A 45 -7.27 1.26 -11.04
CA GLU A 45 -7.25 0.38 -12.21
C GLU A 45 -5.87 -0.26 -12.41
N GLY A 46 -4.81 0.55 -12.35
CA GLY A 46 -3.44 0.06 -12.52
C GLY A 46 -3.04 -0.92 -11.43
N VAL A 47 -3.43 -0.66 -10.17
CA VAL A 47 -3.14 -1.56 -9.04
C VAL A 47 -3.88 -2.88 -9.17
N ILE A 48 -5.18 -2.86 -9.48
CA ILE A 48 -5.96 -4.10 -9.64
C ILE A 48 -5.42 -4.90 -10.84
N THR A 49 -5.13 -4.24 -11.96
CA THR A 49 -4.53 -4.88 -13.13
C THR A 49 -3.18 -5.50 -12.80
N GLY A 50 -2.35 -4.81 -12.01
CA GLY A 50 -1.08 -5.35 -11.50
C GLY A 50 -1.28 -6.67 -10.76
N PHE A 51 -2.19 -6.72 -9.78
CA PHE A 51 -2.50 -7.94 -9.05
C PHE A 51 -2.95 -9.09 -9.99
N PHE A 52 -3.78 -8.80 -11.00
CA PHE A 52 -4.17 -9.79 -12.01
C PHE A 52 -3.00 -10.25 -12.91
N SER A 53 -2.00 -9.39 -13.15
CA SER A 53 -0.80 -9.74 -13.91
C SER A 53 0.28 -10.50 -13.10
N GLY A 54 0.01 -10.79 -11.82
CA GLY A 54 0.89 -11.56 -10.95
C GLY A 54 1.51 -10.75 -9.82
N GLY A 55 1.34 -9.43 -9.78
CA GLY A 55 1.91 -8.61 -8.72
C GLY A 55 1.82 -7.11 -8.95
N VAL A 56 1.99 -6.33 -7.88
CA VAL A 56 1.99 -4.88 -7.93
C VAL A 56 3.21 -4.34 -7.18
N GLU A 57 3.86 -3.34 -7.77
CA GLU A 57 4.83 -2.50 -7.09
C GLU A 57 4.14 -1.21 -6.66
N VAL A 58 4.29 -0.83 -5.40
CA VAL A 58 3.78 0.46 -4.93
C VAL A 58 4.79 1.21 -4.10
N ASN A 59 4.87 2.52 -4.34
CA ASN A 59 5.71 3.41 -3.57
C ASN A 59 4.93 3.93 -2.36
N VAL A 60 5.55 3.83 -1.19
CA VAL A 60 5.05 4.40 0.05
C VAL A 60 5.96 5.56 0.41
N ARG A 61 5.38 6.76 0.41
CA ARG A 61 6.10 8.01 0.65
C ARG A 61 5.33 8.81 1.67
N GLY A 62 5.98 9.32 2.71
CA GLY A 62 5.32 10.17 3.69
C GLY A 62 6.11 10.35 4.96
N ASP A 63 5.59 11.17 5.86
CA ASP A 63 6.17 11.37 7.17
C ASP A 63 5.80 10.22 8.11
N ASN A 64 6.77 9.72 8.88
CA ASN A 64 6.63 8.69 9.90
C ASN A 64 7.04 9.24 11.28
N PRO A 65 6.19 10.08 11.89
CA PRO A 65 6.51 10.76 13.15
C PRO A 65 6.65 9.79 14.34
N TYR A 66 6.17 8.55 14.21
CA TYR A 66 6.21 7.49 15.23
C TYR A 66 7.30 6.45 14.97
N SER A 67 8.22 6.71 14.03
CA SER A 67 9.24 5.74 13.61
C SER A 67 10.18 5.30 14.74
N THR A 68 10.41 6.15 15.74
CA THR A 68 11.28 5.87 16.89
C THR A 68 11.10 6.90 18.00
N GLU A 69 11.33 6.47 19.24
CA GLU A 69 11.48 7.35 20.40
C GLU A 69 12.93 7.88 20.55
N TYR A 70 13.89 7.31 19.81
CA TYR A 70 15.30 7.75 19.84
C TYR A 70 15.51 8.98 18.98
N THR A 71 15.72 10.13 19.63
CA THR A 71 15.89 11.44 18.99
C THR A 71 16.96 11.48 17.89
N GLN A 72 18.06 10.74 18.07
CA GLN A 72 19.18 10.68 17.13
C GLN A 72 18.79 10.13 15.75
N PHE A 73 17.76 9.28 15.68
CA PHE A 73 17.30 8.70 14.42
C PHE A 73 16.04 9.38 13.88
N LYS A 74 15.34 10.15 14.71
CA LYS A 74 14.00 10.69 14.41
C LYS A 74 13.92 11.43 13.07
N GLU A 75 14.94 12.18 12.68
CA GLU A 75 14.98 12.85 11.37
C GLU A 75 15.25 11.86 10.22
N ALA A 76 16.26 11.00 10.38
CA ALA A 76 16.68 10.03 9.36
C ALA A 76 15.60 8.96 9.06
N ILE A 77 14.79 8.62 10.06
CA ILE A 77 13.71 7.62 9.92
C ILE A 77 12.31 8.22 9.97
N GLY A 78 12.21 9.54 10.18
CA GLY A 78 10.97 10.30 10.19
C GLY A 78 10.36 10.51 8.82
N LYS A 79 11.07 10.16 7.74
CA LYS A 79 10.53 10.09 6.39
C LYS A 79 10.61 8.68 5.86
N VAL A 80 9.51 8.23 5.27
CA VAL A 80 9.41 6.95 4.56
C VAL A 80 9.43 7.27 3.08
N ASN A 81 10.32 6.59 2.35
CA ASN A 81 10.35 6.54 0.90
C ASN A 81 10.79 5.13 0.52
N MET A 82 9.81 4.22 0.42
CA MET A 82 10.05 2.80 0.23
C MET A 82 9.19 2.27 -0.90
N THR A 83 9.75 1.35 -1.68
CA THR A 83 9.02 0.58 -2.68
C THR A 83 8.62 -0.74 -2.04
N VAL A 84 7.34 -1.08 -2.13
CA VAL A 84 6.77 -2.34 -1.67
C VAL A 84 6.33 -3.12 -2.89
N GLU A 85 6.98 -4.25 -3.10
CA GLU A 85 6.64 -5.22 -4.14
C GLU A 85 5.78 -6.33 -3.54
N TYR A 86 4.76 -6.73 -4.28
CA TYR A 86 3.93 -7.89 -3.98
C TYR A 86 3.79 -8.72 -5.24
N ASP A 87 4.18 -9.97 -5.20
CA ASP A 87 4.34 -10.89 -6.35
C ASP A 87 3.52 -12.20 -6.21
N ASP A 88 2.64 -12.27 -5.21
CA ASP A 88 1.77 -13.42 -4.92
C ASP A 88 0.41 -13.36 -5.65
N GLY A 89 0.27 -12.52 -6.68
CA GLY A 89 -0.93 -12.42 -7.51
C GLY A 89 -2.24 -12.13 -6.76
N LEU A 90 -3.19 -13.07 -6.77
CA LEU A 90 -4.47 -12.94 -6.04
C LEU A 90 -4.55 -13.85 -4.80
N ASP A 91 -3.54 -14.69 -4.56
CA ASP A 91 -3.63 -15.78 -3.57
C ASP A 91 -3.77 -15.26 -2.13
N LYS A 92 -3.30 -14.04 -1.85
CA LYS A 92 -3.38 -13.40 -0.53
C LYS A 92 -4.01 -12.01 -0.58
N VAL A 93 -4.72 -11.68 -1.66
CA VAL A 93 -5.42 -10.41 -1.82
C VAL A 93 -6.91 -10.62 -1.60
N SER A 94 -7.47 -9.91 -0.62
CA SER A 94 -8.92 -9.81 -0.45
C SER A 94 -9.35 -8.40 -0.80
N PHE A 95 -10.28 -8.28 -1.73
CA PHE A 95 -10.90 -7.00 -2.02
C PHE A 95 -12.22 -6.84 -1.28
N ASN A 96 -12.55 -5.60 -0.95
CA ASN A 96 -13.94 -5.28 -0.61
C ASN A 96 -14.79 -5.39 -1.88
N THR A 97 -15.85 -6.18 -1.82
CA THR A 97 -16.75 -6.41 -2.95
C THR A 97 -17.38 -5.14 -3.51
N SER A 98 -17.57 -4.09 -2.69
CA SER A 98 -18.07 -2.80 -3.19
C SER A 98 -17.10 -2.11 -4.15
N CYS A 99 -15.79 -2.20 -3.88
CA CYS A 99 -14.77 -1.59 -4.74
C CYS A 99 -14.57 -2.38 -6.04
N VAL A 100 -14.83 -3.70 -6.00
CA VAL A 100 -14.59 -4.60 -7.14
C VAL A 100 -15.78 -4.69 -8.07
N SER A 101 -17.02 -4.54 -7.59
CA SER A 101 -18.20 -4.56 -8.47
C SER A 101 -18.13 -3.49 -9.56
N SER A 102 -17.67 -2.29 -9.20
CA SER A 102 -17.48 -1.18 -10.14
C SER A 102 -16.37 -1.49 -11.16
N PHE A 103 -15.37 -2.29 -10.78
CA PHE A 103 -14.22 -2.60 -11.60
C PHE A 103 -14.40 -3.82 -12.51
N LEU A 104 -15.02 -4.90 -12.03
CA LEU A 104 -15.37 -6.06 -12.87
C LEU A 104 -16.31 -5.63 -14.01
N THR A 105 -17.22 -4.71 -13.72
CA THR A 105 -18.07 -4.07 -14.73
C THR A 105 -17.23 -3.35 -15.81
N VAL A 106 -16.13 -2.69 -15.44
CA VAL A 106 -15.20 -2.02 -16.37
C VAL A 106 -14.38 -3.02 -17.19
N LEU A 107 -13.99 -4.16 -16.59
CA LEU A 107 -13.27 -5.24 -17.28
C LEU A 107 -14.18 -6.17 -18.11
N GLY A 108 -15.50 -5.94 -18.10
CA GLY A 108 -16.46 -6.73 -18.88
C GLY A 108 -16.79 -8.11 -18.30
N TYR A 109 -16.61 -8.30 -16.99
CA TYR A 109 -16.99 -9.49 -16.22
C TYR A 109 -18.29 -9.30 -15.44
#